data_AF-A0A1C5DNW5-F1
#
_entry.id   AF-A0A1C5DNW5-F1
#
_cell.length_a   1.000
_cell.length_b   1.000
_cell.length_c   1.000
_cell.angle_alpha   90.00
_cell.angle_beta   90.00
_cell.angle_gamma   90.00
#
_symmetry.space_group_name_H-M   'P 1'
#
loop_
_entity.id
_entity.type
_entity.pdbx_description
1 polymer ?
#
loop_
_entity_poly.entity_id
_entity_poly.type
_entity_poly.pdbx_seq_one_letter_code
_entity_poly.pdbx_strand_id
1 'polypeptide(L)' 'MWPEELFSVFDDAMVTVELLTAKVTISQPSEVADHVRAFEELRSPAVYSAEARALIVKAIDTLR' A
#
# COMPACT_ATOMS: atom_id res chain seq x y z
N MET A 1 4.67 13.92 -4.50
CA MET A 1 4.49 13.97 -3.03
C MET A 1 3.21 13.21 -2.76
N TRP A 2 3.31 11.95 -2.32
CA TRP A 2 2.14 11.15 -1.91
C TRP A 2 1.80 11.51 -0.46
N PRO A 3 0.54 11.32 0.00
CA PRO A 3 0.18 11.54 1.39
C PRO A 3 0.95 10.56 2.29
N GLU A 4 1.37 11.02 3.48
CA GLU A 4 2.12 10.22 4.45
C GLU A 4 1.20 9.39 5.36
N GLU A 5 -0.11 9.53 5.24
CA GLU A 5 -1.05 8.80 6.06
C GLU A 5 -1.13 7.31 5.67
N LEU A 6 -0.94 6.44 6.66
CA LEU A 6 -1.19 5.02 6.50
C LEU A 6 -2.69 4.77 6.36
N PHE A 7 -3.07 4.02 5.34
CA PHE A 7 -4.44 3.57 5.16
C PHE A 7 -4.52 2.05 4.99
N SER A 8 -5.65 1.49 5.42
CA SER A 8 -6.00 0.09 5.22
C SER A 8 -7.34 0.00 4.51
N VAL A 9 -7.38 -0.79 3.43
CA VAL A 9 -8.61 -1.07 2.69
C VAL A 9 -9.16 -2.42 3.15
N PHE A 10 -10.45 -2.46 3.47
CA PHE A 10 -11.19 -3.66 3.82
C PHE A 10 -12.20 -3.94 2.70
N ASP A 11 -11.86 -4.94 1.88
CA ASP A 11 -12.56 -5.29 0.65
C ASP A 11 -12.77 -4.06 -0.26
N ASP A 12 -13.97 -3.86 -0.79
CA ASP A 12 -14.38 -2.70 -1.58
C ASP A 12 -15.39 -1.81 -0.83
N ALA A 13 -15.49 -1.98 0.50
CA ALA A 13 -16.56 -1.41 1.30
C ALA A 13 -16.09 -0.35 2.31
N MET A 14 -14.84 -0.42 2.77
CA MET A 14 -14.37 0.47 3.83
C MET A 14 -12.87 0.74 3.74
N VAL A 15 -12.48 1.97 4.08
CA VAL A 15 -11.08 2.36 4.28
C VAL A 15 -10.93 2.99 5.65
N THR A 16 -9.83 2.68 6.34
CA THR A 16 -9.43 3.41 7.54
C THR A 16 -8.12 4.13 7.30
N VAL A 17 -8.08 5.41 7.64
CA VAL A 17 -6.87 6.24 7.58
C VAL A 17 -6.42 6.56 9.00
N GLU A 18 -5.18 6.23 9.33
CA GLU A 18 -4.58 6.52 10.63
C GLU A 18 -3.79 7.83 10.55
N LEU A 19 -4.17 8.76 11.43
CA LEU A 19 -3.52 10.05 11.64
C LEU A 19 -2.84 10.04 13.01
N LEU A 20 -1.94 11.00 13.26
CA LEU A 20 -1.18 11.09 14.51
C LEU A 20 -2.06 11.04 15.78
N THR A 21 -3.25 11.64 15.73
CA THR A 21 -4.16 11.75 16.88
C THR A 21 -5.59 11.31 16.58
N ALA A 22 -5.84 10.75 15.39
CA ALA A 22 -7.20 10.45 14.94
C ALA A 22 -7.22 9.25 13.98
N LYS A 23 -8.40 8.65 13.84
CA LYS A 23 -8.70 7.64 12.82
C LYS A 23 -9.92 8.07 12.03
N VAL A 24 -9.79 8.10 10.71
CA VAL A 24 -10.92 8.35 9.80
C VAL A 24 -11.40 7.02 9.25
N THR A 25 -12.71 6.81 9.25
CA THR A 25 -13.36 5.65 8.62
C THR A 25 -14.18 6.14 7.43
N ILE A 26 -13.86 5.64 6.26
CA ILE A 26 -14.47 6.00 4.98
C ILE A 26 -15.28 4.81 4.51
N SER A 27 -16.57 5.02 4.24
CA SER A 27 -17.49 4.01 3.68
C SER A 27 -18.24 4.50 2.45
N GLN A 28 -18.00 5.74 2.02
CA GLN A 28 -18.59 6.27 0.80
C GLN A 28 -17.98 5.56 -0.42
N PRO A 29 -18.76 4.88 -1.29
CA PRO A 29 -18.22 3.99 -2.32
C PRO A 29 -17.23 4.66 -3.28
N SER A 30 -17.49 5.92 -3.66
CA SER A 30 -16.58 6.68 -4.54
C SER A 30 -15.23 6.94 -3.88
N GLU A 31 -15.21 7.26 -2.59
CA GLU A 31 -13.98 7.52 -1.85
C GLU A 31 -13.21 6.22 -1.58
N VAL A 32 -13.89 5.12 -1.29
CA VAL A 32 -13.26 3.80 -1.19
C VAL A 32 -12.60 3.42 -2.52
N ALA A 33 -13.29 3.62 -3.64
CA ALA A 33 -12.76 3.33 -4.97
C ALA A 33 -11.52 4.19 -5.32
N ASP A 34 -11.46 5.45 -4.87
CA ASP A 34 -10.28 6.29 -5.07
C ASP A 34 -9.06 5.78 -4.28
N HIS A 35 -9.25 5.31 -3.05
CA HIS A 35 -8.17 4.71 -2.25
C HIS A 35 -7.70 3.36 -2.83
N VAL A 36 -8.62 2.53 -3.32
CA VAL A 36 -8.27 1.28 -4.02
C VAL A 36 -7.43 1.58 -5.26
N ARG A 37 -7.79 2.60 -6.05
CA ARG A 37 -7.01 3.02 -7.23
C ARG A 37 -5.61 3.47 -6.84
N ALA A 38 -5.49 4.29 -5.80
CA ALA A 38 -4.19 4.73 -5.29
C ALA A 38 -3.32 3.55 -4.83
N PHE A 39 -3.92 2.56 -4.15
CA PHE A 39 -3.21 1.33 -3.78
C PHE A 39 -2.71 0.55 -5.01
N GLU A 40 -3.55 0.38 -6.04
CA GLU A 40 -3.18 -0.30 -7.29
C GLU A 40 -2.02 0.40 -8.01
N GLU A 41 -2.00 1.74 -8.03
CA GLU A 41 -0.89 2.52 -8.57
C GLU A 41 0.40 2.31 -7.76
N LEU A 42 0.31 2.31 -6.43
CA LEU A 42 1.46 2.11 -5.53
C LEU A 42 2.04 0.68 -5.59
N ARG A 43 1.19 -0.34 -5.81
CA ARG A 43 1.66 -1.74 -5.96
C ARG A 43 2.15 -2.07 -7.35
N SER A 44 1.86 -1.26 -8.36
CA SER A 44 2.26 -1.49 -9.76
C SER A 44 3.74 -1.88 -9.92
N PRO A 45 4.73 -1.21 -9.27
CA PRO A 45 6.13 -1.59 -9.39
C PRO A 45 6.56 -2.76 -8.48
N ALA A 46 5.67 -3.31 -7.64
CA ALA A 46 6.04 -4.36 -6.69
C ALA A 46 6.29 -5.69 -7.41
N VAL A 47 7.38 -6.37 -7.02
CA VAL A 47 7.66 -7.76 -7.43
C VAL A 47 7.30 -8.72 -6.32
N TYR A 48 6.97 -9.95 -6.67
CA TYR A 48 6.48 -10.96 -5.73
C TYR A 48 7.26 -12.27 -5.83
N SER A 49 7.16 -13.10 -4.80
CA SER A 49 7.62 -14.49 -4.82
C SER A 49 9.08 -14.65 -5.27
N ALA A 50 9.33 -15.35 -6.38
CA ALA A 50 10.68 -15.69 -6.84
C ALA A 50 11.49 -14.45 -7.24
N GLU A 51 10.86 -13.47 -7.89
CA GLU A 51 11.51 -12.24 -8.33
C GLU A 51 11.94 -11.39 -7.13
N ALA A 52 11.05 -11.25 -6.14
CA ALA A 52 11.38 -10.57 -4.88
C ALA A 52 12.55 -11.25 -4.15
N ARG A 53 12.55 -12.60 -4.09
CA ARG A 53 13.65 -13.37 -3.49
C ARG A 53 14.97 -13.16 -4.23
N ALA A 54 14.95 -13.12 -5.56
CA ALA A 54 16.15 -12.88 -6.36
C ALA A 54 16.76 -11.50 -6.08
N LEU A 55 15.93 -10.44 -5.96
CA LEU A 55 16.41 -9.10 -5.59
C LEU A 55 17.07 -9.08 -4.21
N ILE A 56 16.46 -9.74 -3.22
CA ILE A 56 17.00 -9.83 -1.86
C ILE A 56 18.35 -10.56 -1.85
N VAL A 57 18.44 -11.72 -2.51
CA VAL A 57 19.70 -12.50 -2.59
C VAL A 57 20.80 -11.67 -3.26
N LYS A 58 20.49 -10.99 -4.37
CA LYS A 58 21.43 -10.13 -5.08
C LYS A 58 21.97 -9.01 -4.16
N ALA A 59 21.13 -8.39 -3.35
CA ALA A 59 21.56 -7.36 -2.41
C ALA A 59 22.48 -7.94 -1.31
N ILE A 60 22.16 -9.12 -0.78
CA ILE A 60 22.99 -9.81 0.24
C ILE A 60 24.38 -10.14 -0.33
N ASP A 61 24.46 -10.59 -1.57
CA ASP A 61 25.74 -10.95 -2.20
C ASP A 61 26.69 -9.75 -2.34
N THR A 62 26.18 -8.51 -2.40
CA THR A 62 27.01 -7.28 -2.42
C THR A 62 27.66 -6.93 -1.08
N LEU A 63 27.28 -7.61 0.01
CA LEU A 63 27.82 -7.38 1.34
C LEU A 63 29.05 -8.25 1.67
N ARG A 64 29.42 -9.16 0.76
CA ARG A 64 30.60 -10.03 0.88
C ARG A 64 31.83 -9.39 0.24
#